data_AF-A0AAE1N9N6-F1
#
_entry.id   AF-A0AAE1N9N6-F1
#
_cell.length_a   1.000
_cell.length_b   1.000
_cell.length_c   1.000
_cell.angle_alpha   90.00
_cell.angle_beta   90.00
_cell.angle_gamma   90.00
#
_symmetry.space_group_name_H-M   'P 1'
#
loop_
_entity.id
_entity.type
_entity.pdbx_description
1 polymer ?
#
loop_
_entity_poly.entity_id
_entity_poly.type
_entity_poly.pdbx_seq_one_letter_code
_entity_poly.pdbx_strand_id
1 'polypeptide(L)'
;MQNGTVAPNVEAIVLDLKDSQRRSPLKVEALSRMRKLRLLIFRNVEFFGVLKDLSWELQHISWHRYPFTSLPSSYRPYNLRELILPDSCITSIWDEKKIPNSSIMDMLKRFSLLKNMNLSGSKDLIKLPNFEGLPYLERLEIE
;
A
#
# COMPACT_ATOMS: atom_id res chain seq x y z
N MET A 1 -22.36 9.44 15.06
CA MET A 1 -21.34 8.55 15.69
C MET A 1 -21.50 7.17 15.07
N GLN A 2 -20.58 6.73 14.21
CA GLN A 2 -20.62 5.36 13.67
C GLN A 2 -19.66 4.49 14.49
N ASN A 3 -20.24 3.63 15.33
CA ASN A 3 -19.52 2.55 16.00
C ASN A 3 -19.06 1.58 14.92
N GLY A 4 -17.82 1.76 14.44
CA GLY A 4 -17.20 0.85 13.49
C GLY A 4 -16.96 -0.50 14.14
N THR A 5 -17.79 -1.47 13.76
CA THR A 5 -17.65 -2.88 14.09
C THR A 5 -16.21 -3.33 13.87
N VAL A 6 -15.56 -3.76 14.94
CA VAL A 6 -14.23 -4.36 14.87
C VAL A 6 -14.42 -5.68 14.13
N ALA A 7 -13.78 -5.84 12.98
CA ALA A 7 -13.71 -7.11 12.27
C ALA A 7 -12.31 -7.70 12.49
N PRO A 8 -12.04 -8.31 13.66
CA PRO A 8 -10.68 -8.62 14.12
C PRO A 8 -10.00 -9.73 13.30
N ASN A 9 -10.74 -10.43 12.45
CA ASN A 9 -10.28 -11.59 11.69
C ASN A 9 -10.39 -11.40 10.16
N VAL A 10 -10.49 -10.17 9.68
CA VAL A 10 -10.47 -9.93 8.23
C VAL A 10 -9.06 -10.13 7.71
N GLU A 11 -8.88 -11.15 6.88
CA GLU A 11 -7.59 -11.48 6.24
C GLU A 11 -7.52 -11.04 4.78
N ALA A 12 -8.66 -10.83 4.12
CA ALA A 12 -8.70 -10.42 2.73
C ALA A 12 -9.82 -9.42 2.47
N ILE A 13 -9.52 -8.41 1.67
CA ILE A 13 -10.52 -7.50 1.13
C ILE A 13 -10.30 -7.40 -0.37
N VAL A 14 -11.38 -7.65 -1.11
CA VAL A 14 -11.44 -7.48 -2.57
C VAL A 14 -12.65 -6.62 -2.88
N LEU A 15 -12.41 -5.40 -3.35
CA LEU A 15 -13.44 -4.55 -3.93
C LEU A 15 -13.08 -4.32 -5.40
N ASP A 16 -13.82 -4.98 -6.27
CA ASP A 16 -13.69 -4.85 -7.72
C ASP A 16 -15.00 -4.33 -8.27
N LEU A 17 -15.01 -3.04 -8.61
CA LEU A 17 -16.21 -2.34 -9.02
C LEU A 17 -16.15 -2.04 -10.52
N LYS A 18 -17.31 -1.97 -11.15
CA LYS A 18 -17.41 -1.55 -12.56
C LYS A 18 -17.38 -0.03 -12.64
N ASP A 19 -16.66 0.53 -13.62
CA ASP A 19 -16.54 1.98 -13.86
C ASP A 19 -17.88 2.71 -14.00
N SER A 20 -18.91 2.02 -14.48
CA SER A 20 -20.26 2.58 -14.63
C SER A 20 -20.97 2.86 -13.31
N GLN A 21 -20.41 2.44 -12.17
CA GLN A 21 -21.02 2.64 -10.86
C GLN A 21 -20.49 3.91 -10.21
N ARG A 22 -21.21 5.03 -10.36
CA ARG A 22 -21.01 6.22 -9.52
C ARG A 22 -21.20 5.83 -8.07
N ARG A 23 -20.15 5.96 -7.26
CA ARG A 23 -20.18 5.58 -5.85
C ARG A 23 -19.54 6.64 -5.00
N SER A 24 -20.08 6.79 -3.79
CA SER A 24 -19.51 7.64 -2.76
C SER A 24 -18.13 7.10 -2.35
N PRO A 25 -17.11 7.96 -2.22
CA PRO A 25 -15.80 7.57 -1.71
C PRO A 25 -15.88 6.84 -0.37
N LEU A 26 -15.02 5.85 -0.16
CA LEU A 26 -14.91 5.11 1.09
C LEU A 26 -13.89 5.74 2.03
N LYS A 27 -14.19 5.73 3.33
CA LYS A 27 -13.28 6.23 4.36
C LYS A 27 -12.18 5.21 4.66
N VAL A 28 -10.92 5.59 4.51
CA VAL A 28 -9.78 4.65 4.54
C VAL A 28 -9.38 4.19 5.95
N GLU A 29 -9.72 4.95 6.99
CA GLU A 29 -9.28 4.77 8.38
C GLU A 29 -9.66 3.41 8.98
N ALA A 30 -10.66 2.74 8.41
CA ALA A 30 -11.04 1.39 8.83
C ALA A 30 -9.92 0.36 8.60
N LEU A 31 -9.10 0.53 7.55
CA LEU A 31 -8.01 -0.39 7.22
C LEU A 31 -6.96 -0.48 8.34
N SER A 32 -6.70 0.62 9.04
CA SER A 32 -5.72 0.65 10.14
C SER A 32 -6.13 -0.21 11.36
N ARG A 33 -7.39 -0.69 11.40
CA ARG A 33 -7.89 -1.58 12.46
C ARG A 33 -7.83 -3.06 12.08
N MET A 34 -7.63 -3.40 10.81
CA MET A 34 -7.67 -4.76 10.29
C MET A 34 -6.30 -5.43 10.39
N ARG A 35 -5.89 -5.82 11.60
CA ARG A 35 -4.51 -6.23 11.89
C ARG A 35 -4.08 -7.55 11.25
N LYS A 36 -5.01 -8.43 10.88
CA LYS A 36 -4.73 -9.71 10.22
C LYS A 36 -4.83 -9.67 8.68
N LEU A 37 -4.95 -8.47 8.11
CA LEU A 37 -5.16 -8.33 6.67
C LEU A 37 -3.90 -8.76 5.90
N ARG A 38 -4.05 -9.72 4.99
CA ARG A 38 -3.01 -10.31 4.16
C ARG A 38 -3.16 -9.98 2.68
N LEU A 39 -4.39 -9.74 2.22
CA LEU A 39 -4.71 -9.40 0.83
C LEU A 39 -5.57 -8.14 0.75
N LEU A 40 -5.15 -7.21 -0.10
CA LEU A 40 -5.89 -5.99 -0.42
C LEU A 40 -5.97 -5.82 -1.93
N ILE A 41 -7.18 -5.86 -2.49
CA ILE A 41 -7.44 -5.59 -3.91
C ILE A 41 -8.54 -4.55 -4.02
N PHE A 42 -8.22 -3.41 -4.62
CA PHE A 42 -9.16 -2.33 -4.93
C PHE A 42 -9.04 -1.92 -6.39
N ARG A 43 -10.14 -2.06 -7.13
CA ARG A 43 -10.27 -1.67 -8.53
C ARG A 43 -11.50 -0.78 -8.69
N ASN A 44 -11.31 0.38 -9.31
CA ASN A 44 -12.36 1.38 -9.55
C ASN A 44 -13.11 1.78 -8.26
N VAL A 45 -12.37 1.98 -7.17
CA VAL A 45 -12.89 2.40 -5.87
C VAL A 45 -12.22 3.70 -5.44
N GLU A 46 -13.02 4.70 -5.11
CA GLU A 46 -12.53 5.98 -4.59
C GLU A 46 -12.43 5.93 -3.07
N PHE A 47 -11.36 6.52 -2.53
CA PHE A 47 -11.12 6.62 -1.09
C PHE A 47 -10.84 8.05 -0.68
N PHE A 48 -11.18 8.38 0.58
CA PHE A 48 -10.85 9.64 1.22
C PHE A 48 -10.43 9.41 2.68
N GLY A 49 -9.89 10.46 3.29
CA GLY A 49 -9.43 10.44 4.68
C GLY A 49 -7.92 10.27 4.78
N VAL A 50 -7.45 9.80 5.95
CA VAL A 50 -6.02 9.66 6.24
C VAL A 50 -5.67 8.19 6.49
N LEU A 51 -4.87 7.60 5.60
CA LEU A 51 -4.34 6.25 5.80
C LEU A 51 -3.16 6.30 6.77
N LYS A 52 -3.43 6.04 8.05
CA LYS A 52 -2.41 6.14 9.12
C LYS A 52 -1.51 4.92 9.24
N ASP A 53 -2.02 3.75 8.88
CA ASP A 53 -1.32 2.46 9.03
C ASP A 53 -2.04 1.37 8.20
N LEU A 54 -1.32 0.29 7.94
CA LEU A 54 -1.79 -0.94 7.28
C LEU A 54 -1.35 -2.16 8.08
N SER A 55 -1.98 -3.32 7.86
CA SER A 55 -1.54 -4.56 8.52
C SER A 55 -0.15 -4.98 8.05
N TRP A 56 0.71 -5.34 9.00
CA TRP A 56 2.06 -5.88 8.73
C TRP A 56 2.04 -7.32 8.22
N GLU A 57 0.87 -7.98 8.24
CA GLU A 57 0.66 -9.30 7.65
C GLU A 57 0.33 -9.23 6.16
N LEU A 58 0.14 -8.02 5.60
CA LEU A 58 -0.12 -7.82 4.17
C LEU A 58 0.99 -8.43 3.32
N GLN A 59 0.57 -9.29 2.41
CA GLN A 59 1.39 -10.00 1.43
C GLN A 59 1.17 -9.46 0.03
N HIS A 60 -0.05 -9.00 -0.27
CA HIS A 60 -0.43 -8.52 -1.59
C HIS A 60 -1.26 -7.25 -1.50
N ILE A 61 -0.81 -6.20 -2.18
CA ILE A 61 -1.54 -4.94 -2.33
C ILE A 61 -1.71 -4.68 -3.82
N SER A 62 -2.96 -4.63 -4.29
CA SER A 62 -3.34 -4.17 -5.62
C SER A 62 -4.35 -3.03 -5.46
N TRP A 63 -3.90 -1.79 -5.61
CA TRP A 63 -4.74 -0.62 -5.36
C TRP A 63 -4.64 0.36 -6.52
N HIS A 64 -5.58 0.24 -7.45
CA HIS A 64 -5.66 1.13 -8.61
C HIS A 64 -6.00 2.56 -8.18
N ARG A 65 -5.32 3.56 -8.76
CA ARG A 65 -5.51 4.97 -8.43
C ARG A 65 -5.33 5.26 -6.95
N TYR A 66 -4.32 4.63 -6.34
CA TYR A 66 -3.97 4.85 -4.93
C TYR A 66 -3.79 6.36 -4.68
N PRO A 67 -4.60 6.99 -3.80
CA PRO A 67 -4.75 8.44 -3.78
C PRO A 67 -3.74 9.17 -2.89
N PHE A 68 -2.78 8.44 -2.30
CA PHE A 68 -1.82 9.00 -1.36
C PHE A 68 -0.42 9.07 -1.97
N THR A 69 0.36 10.05 -1.52
CA THR A 69 1.70 10.33 -2.05
C THR A 69 2.76 9.31 -1.66
N SER A 70 2.49 8.48 -0.65
CA SER A 70 3.38 7.42 -0.15
C SER A 70 2.59 6.36 0.63
N LEU A 71 3.21 5.22 0.91
CA LEU A 71 2.71 4.28 1.92
C LEU A 71 2.83 4.89 3.33
N PRO A 72 1.98 4.46 4.30
CA PRO A 72 2.05 4.98 5.66
C PRO A 72 3.42 4.74 6.30
N SER A 73 4.02 5.75 6.95
CA SER A 73 5.35 5.63 7.56
C SER A 73 5.41 4.60 8.71
N SER A 74 4.28 4.36 9.36
CA SER A 74 4.11 3.37 10.43
C SER A 74 4.07 1.92 9.92
N TYR A 75 3.73 1.73 8.64
CA TYR A 75 3.58 0.42 8.03
C TYR A 75 4.94 -0.29 7.94
N ARG A 76 4.97 -1.58 8.32
CA ARG A 76 6.15 -2.44 8.28
C ARG A 76 5.88 -3.62 7.32
N PRO A 77 6.24 -3.51 6.03
CA PRO A 77 5.91 -4.47 4.98
C PRO A 77 6.78 -5.74 4.96
N TYR A 78 7.09 -6.32 6.12
CA TYR A 78 8.00 -7.47 6.20
C TYR A 78 7.51 -8.70 5.42
N ASN A 79 6.19 -8.82 5.22
CA ASN A 79 5.57 -9.93 4.50
C ASN A 79 5.16 -9.59 3.07
N LEU A 80 5.38 -8.35 2.62
CA LEU A 80 4.86 -7.86 1.34
C LEU A 80 5.62 -8.52 0.18
N ARG A 81 4.89 -9.18 -0.72
CA ARG A 81 5.41 -9.85 -1.91
C ARG A 81 5.05 -9.12 -3.18
N GLU A 82 3.89 -8.48 -3.21
CA GLU A 82 3.40 -7.75 -4.39
C GLU A 82 2.85 -6.38 -4.00
N LEU A 83 3.34 -5.35 -4.70
CA LEU A 83 2.88 -3.98 -4.59
C LEU A 83 2.49 -3.46 -5.98
N ILE A 84 1.19 -3.44 -6.26
CA ILE A 84 0.62 -3.08 -7.56
C ILE A 84 -0.24 -1.82 -7.36
N LEU A 85 0.30 -0.66 -7.70
CA LEU A 85 -0.32 0.66 -7.54
C LEU A 85 -0.37 1.42 -8.88
N PRO A 86 -1.04 0.89 -9.92
CA PRO A 86 -1.15 1.58 -11.20
C PRO A 86 -1.95 2.88 -11.06
N ASP A 87 -1.64 3.85 -11.92
CA ASP A 87 -2.26 5.17 -12.01
C ASP A 87 -2.33 5.91 -10.65
N SER A 88 -1.35 5.68 -9.77
CA SER A 88 -1.36 6.22 -8.41
C SER A 88 -0.87 7.67 -8.35
N CYS A 89 -1.26 8.37 -7.28
CA CYS A 89 -0.73 9.70 -6.93
C CYS A 89 0.58 9.61 -6.13
N ILE A 90 1.27 8.46 -6.20
CA ILE A 90 2.47 8.25 -5.41
C ILE A 90 3.62 9.11 -5.95
N THR A 91 4.29 9.84 -5.07
CA THR A 91 5.49 10.63 -5.42
C THR A 91 6.78 9.92 -5.01
N SER A 92 6.69 9.10 -3.95
CA SER A 92 7.71 8.16 -3.49
C SER A 92 7.06 7.01 -2.74
N ILE A 93 7.61 5.80 -2.83
CA ILE A 93 6.97 4.62 -2.21
C ILE A 93 6.91 4.71 -0.68
N TRP A 94 8.01 5.15 -0.06
CA TRP A 94 8.09 5.42 1.37
C TRP A 94 8.93 6.67 1.61
N ASP A 95 8.55 7.41 2.66
CA ASP A 95 9.30 8.58 3.09
C ASP A 95 10.51 8.15 3.94
N GLU A 96 11.67 8.03 3.29
CA GLU A 96 12.95 7.67 3.93
C GLU A 96 13.30 8.56 5.14
N LYS A 97 12.84 9.83 5.17
CA LYS A 97 13.11 10.76 6.27
C LYS A 97 12.21 10.51 7.48
N LYS A 98 11.06 9.85 7.30
CA LYS A 98 10.09 9.56 8.35
C LYS A 98 10.17 8.14 8.91
N ILE A 99 11.14 7.34 8.47
CA ILE A 99 11.45 6.03 9.07
C ILE A 99 12.37 6.30 10.27
N PRO A 100 11.90 6.26 11.54
CA PRO A 100 12.68 6.72 12.67
C PRO A 100 13.78 5.70 13.03
N ASN A 101 15.03 6.17 13.14
CA ASN A 101 16.15 5.54 13.87
C ASN A 101 16.44 4.06 13.59
N SER A 102 16.30 3.64 12.34
CA SER A 102 16.66 2.30 11.93
C SER A 102 17.90 2.41 11.05
N SER A 103 18.98 1.70 11.40
CA SER A 103 20.16 1.57 10.53
C SER A 103 19.72 1.30 9.08
N ILE A 104 20.53 1.66 8.07
CA ILE A 104 20.27 1.28 6.66
C ILE A 104 19.75 -0.17 6.59
N MET A 105 20.33 -1.06 7.40
CA MET A 105 19.94 -2.47 7.57
C MET A 105 18.46 -2.72 7.90
N ASP A 106 17.83 -1.90 8.73
CA ASP A 106 16.42 -2.07 9.08
C ASP A 106 15.49 -1.52 8.00
N MET A 107 15.95 -0.56 7.19
CA MET A 107 15.28 -0.13 5.98
C MET A 107 15.37 -1.22 4.89
N LEU A 108 16.55 -1.84 4.71
CA LEU A 108 16.75 -2.98 3.80
C LEU A 108 15.84 -4.17 4.18
N LYS A 109 15.55 -4.39 5.47
CA LYS A 109 14.64 -5.46 5.90
C LYS A 109 13.17 -5.21 5.55
N ARG A 110 12.74 -3.94 5.47
CA ARG A 110 11.31 -3.55 5.43
C ARG A 110 10.55 -4.03 4.21
N PHE A 111 11.23 -4.34 3.12
CA PHE A 111 10.63 -4.86 1.88
C PHE A 111 11.41 -6.08 1.35
N SER A 112 12.11 -6.77 2.25
CA SER A 112 13.02 -7.84 1.87
C SER A 112 12.36 -8.97 1.08
N LEU A 113 11.04 -9.19 1.23
CA LEU A 113 10.27 -10.22 0.52
C LEU A 113 9.56 -9.74 -0.75
N LEU A 114 9.70 -8.45 -1.12
CA LEU A 114 9.02 -7.88 -2.27
C LEU A 114 9.57 -8.47 -3.57
N LYS A 115 8.67 -9.03 -4.39
CA LYS A 115 9.00 -9.65 -5.67
C LYS A 115 8.52 -8.83 -6.86
N ASN A 116 7.30 -8.30 -6.77
CA ASN A 116 6.68 -7.57 -7.86
C ASN A 116 6.30 -6.17 -7.41
N MET A 117 6.72 -5.17 -8.17
CA MET A 117 6.36 -3.77 -7.99
C MET A 117 5.83 -3.20 -9.31
N ASN A 118 4.61 -2.72 -9.32
CA ASN A 118 4.03 -2.00 -10.45
C ASN A 118 3.54 -0.64 -9.97
N LEU A 119 4.09 0.42 -10.55
CA LEU A 119 3.72 1.82 -10.38
C LEU A 119 3.34 2.47 -11.73
N SER A 120 3.05 1.66 -12.76
CA SER A 120 2.70 2.09 -14.11
C SER A 120 1.66 3.21 -14.13
N GLY A 121 1.79 4.17 -15.04
CA GLY A 121 0.87 5.31 -15.16
C GLY A 121 0.88 6.31 -13.99
N SER A 122 1.73 6.13 -12.96
CA SER A 122 1.85 7.07 -11.84
C SER A 122 2.64 8.32 -12.23
N LYS A 123 1.94 9.34 -12.75
CA LYS A 123 2.54 10.55 -13.33
C LYS A 123 3.28 11.44 -12.33
N ASP A 124 2.94 11.31 -11.04
CA ASP A 124 3.52 12.12 -9.97
C ASP A 124 4.79 11.49 -9.36
N LEU A 125 5.22 10.33 -9.86
CA LEU A 125 6.38 9.60 -9.35
C LEU A 125 7.68 10.36 -9.64
N ILE A 126 8.23 11.01 -8.62
CA ILE A 126 9.46 11.82 -8.73
C ILE A 126 10.70 11.09 -8.18
N LYS A 127 10.50 10.09 -7.32
CA LYS A 127 11.60 9.37 -6.65
C LYS A 127 11.27 7.88 -6.48
N LEU A 128 12.17 7.05 -6.99
CA LEU A 128 12.22 5.62 -6.68
C LEU A 128 13.04 5.37 -5.41
N PRO A 129 12.75 4.28 -4.67
CA PRO A 129 13.56 3.89 -3.53
C PRO A 129 14.93 3.35 -3.96
N ASN A 130 15.87 3.29 -3.01
CA ASN A 130 17.06 2.47 -3.21
C ASN A 130 16.68 0.97 -3.25
N PHE A 131 17.02 0.30 -4.36
CA PHE A 131 16.74 -1.11 -4.59
C PHE A 131 17.73 -2.08 -3.94
N GLU A 132 18.85 -1.61 -3.37
CA GLU A 132 19.81 -2.45 -2.63
C GLU A 132 19.15 -3.23 -1.47
N GLY A 133 17.99 -2.78 -0.99
CA GLY A 133 17.20 -3.44 0.06
C GLY A 133 16.17 -4.44 -0.44
N LEU A 134 16.08 -4.70 -1.75
CA LEU A 134 15.07 -5.56 -2.34
C LEU A 134 15.72 -6.78 -3.02
N PRO A 135 16.33 -7.69 -2.26
CA PRO A 135 17.11 -8.80 -2.81
C PRO A 135 16.28 -9.80 -3.63
N TYR A 136 14.96 -9.81 -3.46
CA TYR A 136 14.04 -10.70 -4.18
C TYR A 136 13.16 -9.96 -5.21
N LEU A 137 13.45 -8.69 -5.55
CA LEU A 137 12.69 -7.99 -6.57
C LEU A 137 12.95 -8.64 -7.94
N GLU A 138 11.91 -9.22 -8.51
CA GLU A 138 11.93 -9.93 -9.80
C GLU A 138 11.33 -9.06 -10.92
N ARG A 139 10.37 -8.19 -10.60
CA ARG A 139 9.69 -7.34 -11.58
C ARG A 139 9.45 -5.92 -11.06
N LEU A 140 9.78 -4.95 -11.90
CA LEU A 140 9.50 -3.53 -11.70
C LEU A 140 8.85 -2.95 -12.96
N GLU A 141 7.66 -2.38 -12.80
CA GLU A 141 6.92 -1.69 -13.86
C GLU A 141 6.69 -0.23 -13.44
N ILE A 142 7.13 0.73 -14.24
CA ILE A 142 7.05 2.18 -13.93
C ILE A 142 6.52 3.04 -15.09
N GLU A 143 6.38 2.45 -16.28
CA GLU A 143 5.86 3.13 -17.48
C GLU A 143 4.33 3.19 -17.46
#